data_AF-A0A4V2YMY7-F1
#
_entry.id   AF-A0A4V2YMY7-F1
#
_cell.length_a   1.000
_cell.length_b   1.000
_cell.length_c   1.000
_cell.angle_alpha   90.00
_cell.angle_beta   90.00
_cell.angle_gamma   90.00
#
_symmetry.space_group_name_H-M   'P 1'
#
loop_
_entity.id
_entity.type
_entity.pdbx_description
1 polymer ?
#
loop_
_entity_poly.entity_id
_entity_poly.type
_entity_poly.pdbx_seq_one_letter_code
_entity_poly.pdbx_strand_id
1 'polypeptide(L)'
;MAQTFAAVEIPEWCGFFDAEQFEAFRKEVDDACDCFGAGGQYLESGFVELVAGAYSDGYEFRLEQLAKRCAEAPREDWEGICFGQIDAWSMAEAQSEWLEQASFEQVRDLLRIHLFDGSPRCEADETEEPDESEEWFRLPLADGLWIGLVVADAPSTDEDEPEIDTQVHNAAVQAWGVEPEQLVEAALANLRREEEAPAWGEVSVELSDEDGEPVATITVLTAENAPWALLLDEIEPELAEHGVVLAVPAQDAVLVAEVPEPDMLDLVVTAVSAVARDHVDAAEIGYDIGDSTYWYQNGEFSRFEESESDDEAEPVG
;
A
#
# COMPACT_ATOMS: atom_id res chain seq x y z
N MET A 1 52.12 -13.60 -7.74
CA MET A 1 51.16 -13.34 -6.65
C MET A 1 49.96 -14.22 -6.94
N ALA A 2 49.83 -15.34 -6.22
CA ALA A 2 48.66 -16.19 -6.34
C ALA A 2 47.53 -15.49 -5.58
N GLN A 3 46.51 -15.00 -6.29
CA GLN A 3 45.24 -14.68 -5.68
C GLN A 3 44.64 -16.01 -5.23
N THR A 4 44.58 -16.21 -3.92
CA THR A 4 43.78 -17.26 -3.33
C THR A 4 42.32 -16.85 -3.55
N PHE A 5 41.70 -17.36 -4.62
CA PHE A 5 40.24 -17.34 -4.71
C PHE A 5 39.75 -18.08 -3.47
N ALA A 6 38.99 -17.39 -2.61
CA ALA A 6 38.29 -18.05 -1.52
C ALA A 6 37.44 -19.15 -2.15
N ALA A 7 37.52 -20.37 -1.63
CA ALA A 7 36.65 -21.43 -2.08
C ALA A 7 35.22 -21.00 -1.76
N VAL A 8 34.35 -20.96 -2.77
CA VAL A 8 32.91 -20.73 -2.57
C VAL A 8 32.42 -21.88 -1.69
N GLU A 9 32.01 -21.55 -0.47
CA GLU A 9 31.44 -22.52 0.47
C GLU A 9 29.99 -22.74 0.07
N ILE A 10 29.65 -23.98 -0.30
CA ILE A 10 28.30 -24.33 -0.74
C ILE A 10 27.46 -24.60 0.52
N PRO A 11 26.38 -23.84 0.75
CA PRO A 11 25.50 -24.08 1.88
C PRO A 11 24.88 -25.47 1.84
N GLU A 12 24.53 -26.03 3.00
CA GLU A 12 23.96 -27.38 3.13
C GLU A 12 22.67 -27.53 2.31
N TRP A 13 21.81 -26.50 2.29
CA TRP A 13 20.56 -26.48 1.54
C TRP A 13 20.74 -26.49 0.01
N CYS A 14 21.95 -26.17 -0.47
CA CYS A 14 22.36 -26.21 -1.88
C CYS A 14 23.36 -27.33 -2.19
N GLY A 15 23.52 -28.33 -1.30
CA GLY A 15 24.59 -29.34 -1.39
C GLY A 15 24.56 -30.25 -2.63
N PHE A 16 23.55 -30.12 -3.49
CA PHE A 16 23.45 -30.80 -4.79
C PHE A 16 24.14 -30.04 -5.94
N PHE A 17 24.46 -28.77 -5.76
CA PHE A 17 25.29 -28.01 -6.70
C PHE A 17 26.78 -28.27 -6.45
N ASP A 18 27.58 -28.19 -7.51
CA ASP A 18 29.00 -27.89 -7.38
C ASP A 18 29.24 -26.36 -7.25
N ALA A 19 30.49 -25.96 -7.00
CA ALA A 19 30.82 -24.57 -6.75
C ALA A 19 30.55 -23.66 -7.97
N GLU A 20 30.67 -24.18 -9.19
CA GLU A 20 30.38 -23.41 -10.40
C GLU A 20 28.88 -23.23 -10.59
N GLN A 21 28.11 -24.30 -10.35
CA GLN A 21 26.65 -24.28 -10.42
C GLN A 21 26.05 -23.36 -9.36
N PHE A 22 26.54 -23.42 -8.11
CA PHE A 22 26.04 -22.56 -7.05
C PHE A 22 26.33 -21.09 -7.33
N GLU A 23 27.53 -20.74 -7.81
CA GLU A 23 27.85 -19.36 -8.16
C GLU A 23 27.01 -18.85 -9.34
N ALA A 24 26.71 -19.73 -10.31
CA ALA A 24 25.81 -19.41 -11.40
C ALA A 24 24.39 -19.14 -10.90
N PHE A 25 23.86 -20.04 -10.06
CA PHE A 25 22.53 -19.90 -9.47
C PHE A 25 22.41 -18.59 -8.67
N ARG A 26 23.41 -18.28 -7.84
CA ARG A 26 23.46 -17.01 -7.09
C ARG A 26 23.37 -15.80 -8.00
N LYS A 27 24.12 -15.81 -9.10
CA LYS A 27 24.10 -14.72 -10.07
C LYS A 27 22.73 -14.55 -10.71
N GLU A 28 22.06 -15.63 -11.11
CA GLU A 28 20.72 -15.53 -11.70
C GLU A 28 19.67 -15.03 -10.69
N VAL A 29 19.78 -15.43 -9.42
CA VAL A 29 18.90 -14.91 -8.36
C VAL A 29 19.17 -13.44 -8.09
N ASP A 30 20.44 -13.04 -7.98
CA ASP A 30 20.84 -11.65 -7.73
C ASP A 30 20.42 -10.72 -8.89
N ASP A 31 20.66 -11.16 -10.14
CA ASP A 31 20.24 -10.43 -11.35
C ASP A 31 18.70 -10.28 -11.41
N ALA A 32 17.95 -11.30 -10.96
CA ALA A 32 16.49 -11.23 -10.85
C ALA A 32 16.04 -10.27 -9.76
N CYS A 33 16.62 -10.34 -8.55
CA CYS A 33 16.30 -9.41 -7.46
C CYS A 33 16.64 -7.96 -7.81
N ASP A 34 17.72 -7.73 -8.57
CA ASP A 34 18.13 -6.39 -9.04
C ASP A 34 17.04 -5.70 -9.87
N CYS A 35 16.22 -6.47 -10.60
CA CYS A 35 15.10 -5.93 -11.38
C CYS A 35 14.01 -5.31 -10.50
N PHE A 36 13.94 -5.72 -9.23
CA PHE A 36 13.01 -5.22 -8.22
C PHE A 36 13.73 -4.32 -7.18
N GLY A 37 14.94 -3.86 -7.48
CA GLY A 37 15.72 -2.99 -6.59
C GLY A 37 16.31 -3.70 -5.37
N ALA A 38 16.26 -5.03 -5.34
CA ALA A 38 16.64 -5.85 -4.21
C ALA A 38 17.92 -6.67 -4.44
N GLY A 39 18.84 -6.26 -5.32
CA GLY A 39 20.08 -7.03 -5.53
C GLY A 39 21.18 -6.77 -4.49
N GLY A 40 22.26 -7.54 -4.61
CA GLY A 40 23.38 -7.54 -3.66
C GLY A 40 23.11 -8.32 -2.36
N GLN A 41 22.09 -9.18 -2.35
CA GLN A 41 21.67 -9.89 -1.14
C GLN A 41 22.61 -11.03 -0.75
N TYR A 42 22.61 -11.37 0.54
CA TYR A 42 23.44 -12.45 1.08
C TYR A 42 22.71 -13.80 1.00
N LEU A 43 22.78 -14.42 -0.18
CA LEU A 43 22.07 -15.67 -0.50
C LEU A 43 22.56 -16.91 0.27
N GLU A 44 23.68 -16.85 1.01
CA GLU A 44 24.22 -18.00 1.74
C GLU A 44 23.27 -18.47 2.87
N SER A 45 22.43 -17.57 3.38
CA SER A 45 21.41 -17.85 4.39
C SER A 45 20.23 -18.69 3.88
N GLY A 46 20.08 -18.84 2.55
CA GLY A 46 19.01 -19.63 1.95
C GLY A 46 17.66 -18.94 1.80
N PHE A 47 17.64 -17.62 1.90
CA PHE A 47 16.46 -16.80 1.63
C PHE A 47 16.84 -15.51 0.89
N VAL A 48 15.83 -14.85 0.31
CA VAL A 48 15.88 -13.47 -0.16
C VAL A 48 14.85 -12.64 0.59
N GLU A 49 15.15 -11.38 0.83
CA GLU A 49 14.22 -10.37 1.31
C GLU A 49 13.70 -9.59 0.10
N LEU A 50 12.37 -9.57 -0.08
CA LEU A 50 11.72 -8.85 -1.17
C LEU A 50 10.58 -8.00 -0.62
N VAL A 51 10.35 -6.86 -1.24
CA VAL A 51 9.13 -6.08 -1.03
C VAL A 51 7.98 -6.79 -1.74
N ALA A 52 6.90 -7.10 -1.03
CA ALA A 52 5.75 -7.82 -1.58
C ALA A 52 4.43 -7.42 -0.91
N GLY A 53 3.32 -7.70 -1.58
CA GLY A 53 1.98 -7.51 -1.03
C GLY A 53 1.47 -6.07 -1.08
N ALA A 54 0.56 -5.74 -0.15
CA ALA A 54 -0.23 -4.50 -0.19
C ALA A 54 0.51 -3.26 0.32
N TYR A 55 1.44 -3.42 1.27
CA TYR A 55 2.03 -2.31 2.04
C TYR A 55 3.53 -2.08 1.78
N SER A 56 4.07 -2.65 0.70
CA SER A 56 5.49 -2.55 0.37
C SER A 56 6.44 -3.03 1.50
N ASP A 57 5.98 -3.99 2.31
CA ASP A 57 6.77 -4.57 3.40
C ASP A 57 7.77 -5.61 2.88
N GLY A 58 8.89 -5.75 3.61
CA GLY A 58 9.92 -6.75 3.32
C GLY A 58 9.58 -8.13 3.89
N TYR A 59 9.58 -9.16 3.04
CA TYR A 59 9.32 -10.55 3.39
C TYR A 59 10.48 -11.47 3.01
N GLU A 60 10.73 -12.49 3.83
CA GLU A 60 11.75 -13.51 3.58
C GLU A 60 11.17 -14.69 2.77
N PHE A 61 11.74 -14.96 1.59
CA PHE A 61 11.36 -16.07 0.72
C PHE A 61 12.46 -17.12 0.63
N ARG A 62 12.12 -18.40 0.81
CA ARG A 62 13.10 -19.49 0.89
C ARG A 62 13.55 -19.92 -0.51
N LEU A 63 14.87 -19.96 -0.72
CA LEU A 63 15.46 -20.29 -2.02
C LEU A 63 15.56 -21.79 -2.31
N GLU A 64 15.27 -22.65 -1.34
CA GLU A 64 15.55 -24.08 -1.44
C GLU A 64 14.79 -24.76 -2.60
N GLN A 65 13.50 -24.45 -2.76
CA GLN A 65 12.69 -25.02 -3.84
C GLN A 65 13.10 -24.45 -5.20
N LEU A 66 13.39 -23.16 -5.27
CA LEU A 66 13.91 -22.51 -6.47
C LEU A 66 15.23 -23.15 -6.93
N ALA A 67 16.16 -23.38 -5.99
CA ALA A 67 17.43 -24.04 -6.26
C ALA A 67 17.24 -25.47 -6.78
N LYS A 68 16.31 -26.26 -6.20
CA LYS A 68 15.97 -27.61 -6.69
C LYS A 68 15.41 -27.56 -8.11
N ARG A 69 14.49 -26.64 -8.41
CA ARG A 69 13.94 -26.43 -9.76
C ARG A 69 15.04 -26.12 -10.78
N CYS A 70 15.97 -25.22 -10.43
CA CYS A 70 17.12 -24.94 -11.28
C CYS A 70 18.02 -26.18 -11.46
N ALA A 71 18.30 -26.94 -10.40
CA ALA A 71 19.11 -28.16 -10.51
C ALA A 71 18.50 -29.24 -11.41
N GLU A 72 17.17 -29.28 -11.54
CA GLU A 72 16.44 -30.21 -12.40
C GLU A 72 16.32 -29.72 -13.86
N ALA A 73 16.60 -28.45 -14.13
CA ALA A 73 16.48 -27.81 -15.43
C ALA A 73 17.84 -27.61 -16.15
N PRO A 74 17.86 -27.52 -17.50
CA PRO A 74 19.01 -27.01 -18.25
C PRO A 74 19.44 -25.62 -17.76
N ARG A 75 20.75 -25.37 -17.72
CA ARG A 75 21.32 -24.09 -17.24
C ARG A 75 20.86 -22.87 -18.05
N GLU A 76 20.52 -23.07 -19.32
CA GLU A 76 19.99 -22.01 -20.20
C GLU A 76 18.59 -21.53 -19.80
N ASP A 77 17.85 -22.30 -18.99
CA ASP A 77 16.51 -21.95 -18.51
C ASP A 77 16.52 -21.25 -17.14
N TRP A 78 17.67 -21.18 -16.47
CA TRP A 78 17.76 -20.71 -15.08
C TRP A 78 17.36 -19.24 -14.91
N GLU A 79 17.78 -18.37 -15.83
CA GLU A 79 17.43 -16.95 -15.84
C GLU A 79 15.90 -16.77 -15.75
N GLY A 80 15.15 -17.44 -16.64
CA GLY A 80 13.69 -17.35 -16.66
C GLY A 80 13.03 -18.00 -15.45
N ILE A 81 13.60 -19.08 -14.90
CA ILE A 81 13.08 -19.73 -13.68
C ILE A 81 13.26 -18.81 -12.46
N CYS A 82 14.44 -18.23 -12.29
CA CYS A 82 14.73 -17.31 -11.19
C CYS A 82 13.88 -16.05 -11.31
N PHE A 83 13.89 -15.40 -12.48
CA PHE A 83 13.09 -14.20 -12.70
C PHE A 83 11.60 -14.44 -12.43
N GLY A 84 11.01 -15.48 -13.03
CA GLY A 84 9.59 -15.77 -12.86
C GLY A 84 9.21 -16.08 -11.41
N GLN A 85 10.09 -16.69 -10.62
CA GLN A 85 9.81 -16.93 -9.21
C GLN A 85 9.92 -15.67 -8.35
N ILE A 86 10.93 -14.82 -8.60
CA ILE A 86 11.10 -13.55 -7.88
C ILE A 86 9.95 -12.58 -8.21
N ASP A 87 9.54 -12.55 -9.48
CA ASP A 87 8.37 -11.79 -9.95
C ASP A 87 7.10 -12.26 -9.24
N ALA A 88 6.84 -13.57 -9.22
CA ALA A 88 5.70 -14.15 -8.53
C ALA A 88 5.67 -13.84 -7.01
N TRP A 89 6.84 -13.88 -6.35
CA TRP A 89 6.96 -13.50 -4.94
C TRP A 89 6.69 -12.02 -4.71
N SER A 90 7.26 -11.15 -5.56
CA SER A 90 7.07 -9.70 -5.46
C SER A 90 5.60 -9.30 -5.67
N MET A 91 4.91 -10.01 -6.56
CA MET A 91 3.49 -9.81 -6.87
C MET A 91 2.53 -10.55 -5.92
N ALA A 92 3.05 -11.30 -4.92
CA ALA A 92 2.25 -12.13 -4.02
C ALA A 92 1.24 -13.05 -4.77
N GLU A 93 1.69 -13.68 -5.85
CA GLU A 93 0.83 -14.49 -6.74
C GLU A 93 0.14 -15.63 -5.97
N ALA A 94 0.88 -16.34 -5.12
CA ALA A 94 0.34 -17.50 -4.41
C ALA A 94 -0.73 -17.12 -3.37
N GLN A 95 -0.60 -15.95 -2.74
CA GLN A 95 -1.63 -15.40 -1.86
C GLN A 95 -2.85 -14.94 -2.65
N SER A 96 -2.64 -14.34 -3.83
CA SER A 96 -3.72 -13.99 -4.76
C SER A 96 -4.50 -15.23 -5.23
N GLU A 97 -3.79 -16.29 -5.61
CA GLU A 97 -4.40 -17.60 -5.94
C GLU A 97 -5.16 -18.21 -4.76
N TRP A 98 -4.64 -18.06 -3.54
CA TRP A 98 -5.33 -18.51 -2.34
C TRP A 98 -6.65 -17.75 -2.11
N LEU A 99 -6.65 -16.43 -2.32
CA LEU A 99 -7.85 -15.59 -2.16
C LEU A 99 -8.99 -16.03 -3.11
N GLU A 100 -8.66 -16.39 -4.34
CA GLU A 100 -9.64 -16.91 -5.31
C GLU A 100 -10.22 -18.28 -4.94
N GLN A 101 -9.49 -19.07 -4.14
CA GLN A 101 -9.92 -20.40 -3.69
C GLN A 101 -10.60 -20.39 -2.33
N ALA A 102 -10.30 -19.38 -1.50
CA ALA A 102 -10.84 -19.22 -0.17
C ALA A 102 -12.35 -18.93 -0.21
N SER A 103 -13.07 -19.42 0.79
CA SER A 103 -14.46 -19.00 1.03
C SER A 103 -14.51 -17.65 1.72
N PHE A 104 -15.60 -16.90 1.53
CA PHE A 104 -15.81 -15.65 2.24
C PHE A 104 -15.67 -15.81 3.76
N GLU A 105 -16.18 -16.91 4.33
CA GLU A 105 -16.08 -17.18 5.77
C GLU A 105 -14.63 -17.31 6.27
N GLN A 106 -13.69 -17.72 5.43
CA GLN A 106 -12.27 -17.82 5.79
C GLN A 106 -11.59 -16.44 5.79
N VAL A 107 -11.94 -15.58 4.84
CA VAL A 107 -11.33 -14.24 4.71
C VAL A 107 -12.03 -13.17 5.54
N ARG A 108 -13.30 -13.39 5.93
CA ARG A 108 -14.17 -12.39 6.55
C ARG A 108 -13.55 -11.66 7.73
N ASP A 109 -12.91 -12.40 8.64
CA ASP A 109 -12.31 -11.83 9.85
C ASP A 109 -10.89 -11.28 9.63
N LEU A 110 -10.35 -11.44 8.42
CA LEU A 110 -9.02 -10.96 8.01
C LEU A 110 -9.11 -9.70 7.12
N LEU A 111 -10.30 -9.36 6.63
CA LEU A 111 -10.51 -8.19 5.78
C LEU A 111 -10.17 -6.90 6.53
N ARG A 112 -9.32 -6.08 5.93
CA ARG A 112 -9.01 -4.72 6.34
C ARG A 112 -9.45 -3.76 5.24
N ILE A 113 -9.84 -2.56 5.65
CA ILE A 113 -10.13 -1.48 4.72
C ILE A 113 -8.83 -0.80 4.33
N HIS A 114 -8.81 -0.34 3.09
CA HIS A 114 -7.77 0.51 2.56
C HIS A 114 -8.45 1.75 1.96
N LEU A 115 -7.93 2.95 2.18
CA LEU A 115 -8.37 4.15 1.47
C LEU A 115 -7.32 4.56 0.44
N PHE A 116 -7.77 4.83 -0.78
CA PHE A 116 -6.92 5.32 -1.87
C PHE A 116 -7.37 6.71 -2.30
N ASP A 117 -6.42 7.64 -2.37
CA ASP A 117 -6.61 8.94 -3.00
C ASP A 117 -5.99 8.92 -4.41
N GLY A 118 -6.74 9.42 -5.38
CA GLY A 118 -6.38 9.50 -6.77
C GLY A 118 -7.00 8.41 -7.64
N SER A 119 -6.47 8.26 -8.85
CA SER A 119 -6.79 7.13 -9.71
C SER A 119 -5.65 6.12 -9.61
N PRO A 120 -5.79 5.05 -8.80
CA PRO A 120 -4.96 3.87 -8.97
C PRO A 120 -5.44 3.17 -10.24
N ARG A 121 -5.07 3.73 -11.39
CA ARG A 121 -5.07 2.98 -12.63
C ARG A 121 -3.66 2.43 -12.73
N CYS A 122 -3.53 1.10 -12.82
CA CYS A 122 -2.39 0.57 -13.55
C CYS A 122 -2.34 1.38 -14.86
N GLU A 123 -1.23 2.04 -15.16
CA GLU A 123 -1.07 2.86 -16.38
C GLU A 123 -1.17 2.02 -17.67
N ALA A 124 -1.49 0.73 -17.55
CA ALA A 124 -1.87 -0.16 -18.63
C ALA A 124 -3.28 0.23 -19.13
N ASP A 125 -3.29 1.03 -20.19
CA ASP A 125 -4.38 1.20 -21.15
C ASP A 125 -5.70 1.79 -20.60
N GLU A 126 -6.02 3.02 -21.02
CA GLU A 126 -7.34 3.68 -20.81
C GLU A 126 -8.54 2.90 -21.40
N THR A 127 -8.29 1.73 -21.98
CA THR A 127 -9.24 0.83 -22.61
C THR A 127 -9.62 -0.39 -21.76
N GLU A 128 -8.93 -0.64 -20.64
CA GLU A 128 -9.26 -1.73 -19.71
C GLU A 128 -10.53 -1.38 -18.91
N GLU A 129 -11.45 -2.35 -18.79
CA GLU A 129 -12.73 -2.16 -18.11
C GLU A 129 -12.50 -2.23 -16.58
N PRO A 130 -13.12 -1.35 -15.77
CA PRO A 130 -12.89 -1.28 -14.32
C PRO A 130 -13.29 -2.53 -13.52
N ASP A 131 -13.88 -3.52 -14.19
CA ASP A 131 -14.36 -4.79 -13.63
C ASP A 131 -13.48 -5.98 -14.09
N GLU A 132 -12.28 -5.71 -14.65
CA GLU A 132 -11.34 -6.75 -15.03
C GLU A 132 -10.88 -7.56 -13.81
N SER A 133 -10.68 -8.87 -14.03
CA SER A 133 -10.45 -9.84 -12.95
C SER A 133 -9.20 -9.55 -12.14
N GLU A 134 -8.17 -9.03 -12.80
CA GLU A 134 -6.87 -8.72 -12.22
C GLU A 134 -6.80 -7.29 -11.64
N GLU A 135 -7.84 -6.46 -11.81
CA GLU A 135 -7.90 -5.17 -11.14
C GLU A 135 -8.20 -5.33 -9.64
N TRP A 136 -7.66 -4.41 -8.84
CA TRP A 136 -7.97 -4.30 -7.42
C TRP A 136 -9.44 -3.95 -7.22
N PHE A 137 -10.07 -4.63 -6.25
CA PHE A 137 -11.41 -4.28 -5.81
C PHE A 137 -11.41 -2.87 -5.22
N ARG A 138 -12.32 -2.04 -5.73
CA ARG A 138 -12.49 -0.66 -5.28
C ARG A 138 -13.95 -0.23 -5.29
N LEU A 139 -14.36 0.54 -4.29
CA LEU A 139 -15.66 1.20 -4.24
C LEU A 139 -15.48 2.71 -4.11
N PRO A 140 -16.17 3.53 -4.93
CA PRO A 140 -16.05 4.98 -4.83
C PRO A 140 -16.67 5.48 -3.52
N LEU A 141 -15.92 6.31 -2.81
CA LEU A 141 -16.38 7.02 -1.61
C LEU A 141 -16.67 8.49 -1.91
N ALA A 142 -15.80 9.13 -2.67
CA ALA A 142 -15.97 10.47 -3.24
C ALA A 142 -15.22 10.55 -4.59
N ASP A 143 -15.31 11.68 -5.30
CA ASP A 143 -14.48 11.86 -6.50
C ASP A 143 -12.99 11.76 -6.13
N GLY A 144 -12.28 10.78 -6.70
CA GLY A 144 -10.88 10.52 -6.38
C GLY A 144 -10.60 9.73 -5.10
N LEU A 145 -11.61 9.47 -4.25
CA LEU A 145 -11.42 8.70 -3.01
C LEU A 145 -12.11 7.34 -3.12
N TRP A 146 -11.35 6.27 -2.86
CA TRP A 146 -11.81 4.89 -3.04
C TRP A 146 -11.59 4.06 -1.79
N ILE A 147 -12.51 3.12 -1.54
CA ILE A 147 -12.36 2.05 -0.57
C ILE A 147 -11.80 0.83 -1.29
N GLY A 148 -10.61 0.40 -0.88
CA GLY A 148 -10.04 -0.91 -1.17
C GLY A 148 -10.20 -1.90 -0.03
N LEU A 149 -9.82 -3.14 -0.31
CA LEU A 149 -9.76 -4.20 0.68
C LEU A 149 -8.41 -4.92 0.61
N VAL A 150 -7.91 -5.27 1.79
CA VAL A 150 -6.73 -6.10 1.99
C VAL A 150 -7.12 -7.29 2.85
N VAL A 151 -6.57 -8.46 2.59
CA VAL A 151 -6.61 -9.59 3.53
C VAL A 151 -5.29 -9.63 4.27
N ALA A 152 -5.38 -9.42 5.59
CA ALA A 152 -4.22 -9.48 6.46
C ALA A 152 -3.69 -10.90 6.60
N ASP A 153 -2.36 -11.04 6.59
CA ASP A 153 -1.66 -12.31 6.75
C ASP A 153 -2.24 -13.40 5.84
N ALA A 154 -2.44 -13.07 4.55
CA ALA A 154 -3.05 -14.00 3.61
C ALA A 154 -2.13 -15.24 3.43
N PRO A 155 -2.65 -16.47 3.64
CA PRO A 155 -1.89 -17.68 3.40
C PRO A 155 -1.51 -17.85 1.93
N SER A 156 -0.41 -18.55 1.69
CA SER A 156 -0.02 -19.00 0.34
C SER A 156 -0.65 -20.37 0.01
N THR A 157 -0.80 -20.65 -1.28
CA THR A 157 -1.06 -22.02 -1.78
C THR A 157 0.16 -22.94 -1.66
N ASP A 158 1.35 -22.38 -1.44
CA ASP A 158 2.61 -23.09 -1.14
C ASP A 158 2.94 -22.99 0.37
N GLU A 159 3.19 -24.14 1.02
CA GLU A 159 3.49 -24.21 2.46
C GLU A 159 4.86 -23.60 2.82
N ASP A 160 5.76 -23.41 1.85
CA ASP A 160 7.11 -22.87 2.06
C ASP A 160 7.17 -21.33 1.93
N GLU A 161 6.06 -20.67 1.59
CA GLU A 161 5.96 -19.21 1.40
C GLU A 161 5.33 -18.50 2.61
N PRO A 162 5.74 -17.25 2.89
CA PRO A 162 5.22 -16.50 4.03
C PRO A 162 3.74 -16.11 3.84
N GLU A 163 3.08 -15.82 4.96
CA GLU A 163 1.80 -15.08 4.96
C GLU A 163 2.09 -13.61 4.63
N ILE A 164 1.30 -13.01 3.73
CA ILE A 164 1.52 -11.65 3.22
C ILE A 164 0.21 -10.88 3.21
N ASP A 165 0.21 -9.62 3.66
CA ASP A 165 -0.92 -8.72 3.50
C ASP A 165 -1.20 -8.51 2.01
N THR A 166 -2.32 -9.02 1.52
CA THR A 166 -2.58 -9.14 0.07
C THR A 166 -3.80 -8.33 -0.34
N GLN A 167 -3.65 -7.53 -1.40
CA GLN A 167 -4.76 -6.76 -1.95
C GLN A 167 -5.84 -7.67 -2.55
N VAL A 168 -7.09 -7.31 -2.33
CA VAL A 168 -8.23 -8.06 -2.86
C VAL A 168 -8.48 -7.65 -4.31
N HIS A 169 -8.40 -8.60 -5.23
CA HIS A 169 -8.73 -8.41 -6.65
C HIS A 169 -10.21 -8.70 -6.94
N ASN A 170 -10.73 -8.16 -8.05
CA ASN A 170 -12.10 -8.43 -8.51
C ASN A 170 -12.37 -9.92 -8.72
N ALA A 171 -11.38 -10.71 -9.17
CA ALA A 171 -11.50 -12.17 -9.29
C ALA A 171 -11.87 -12.84 -7.96
N ALA A 172 -11.22 -12.47 -6.87
CA ALA A 172 -11.48 -13.02 -5.55
C ALA A 172 -12.89 -12.66 -5.07
N VAL A 173 -13.31 -11.40 -5.26
CA VAL A 173 -14.67 -10.94 -4.93
C VAL A 173 -15.73 -11.74 -5.70
N GLN A 174 -15.52 -11.96 -7.00
CA GLN A 174 -16.39 -12.77 -7.84
C GLN A 174 -16.45 -14.22 -7.37
N ALA A 175 -15.31 -14.81 -6.96
CA ALA A 175 -15.23 -16.18 -6.45
C ALA A 175 -16.00 -16.35 -5.13
N TRP A 176 -15.96 -15.35 -4.25
CA TRP A 176 -16.70 -15.35 -2.99
C TRP A 176 -18.21 -15.24 -3.20
N GLY A 177 -18.64 -14.58 -4.29
CA GLY A 177 -20.05 -14.44 -4.65
C GLY A 177 -20.85 -13.62 -3.63
N VAL A 178 -20.19 -12.62 -3.05
CA VAL A 178 -20.74 -11.71 -2.02
C VAL A 178 -20.88 -10.31 -2.62
N GLU A 179 -21.91 -9.58 -2.21
CA GLU A 179 -22.12 -8.21 -2.68
C GLU A 179 -21.03 -7.27 -2.11
N PRO A 180 -20.53 -6.30 -2.89
CA PRO A 180 -19.47 -5.38 -2.45
C PRO A 180 -19.72 -4.71 -1.10
N GLU A 181 -20.95 -4.28 -0.83
CA GLU A 181 -21.31 -3.62 0.44
C GLU A 181 -21.13 -4.56 1.64
N GLN A 182 -21.38 -5.85 1.47
CA GLN A 182 -21.21 -6.83 2.56
C GLN A 182 -19.73 -7.07 2.89
N LEU A 183 -18.84 -6.91 1.91
CA LEU A 183 -17.40 -6.98 2.12
C LEU A 183 -16.92 -5.78 2.95
N VAL A 184 -17.36 -4.57 2.56
CA VAL A 184 -17.04 -3.33 3.31
C VAL A 184 -17.63 -3.38 4.71
N GLU A 185 -18.87 -3.84 4.88
CA GLU A 185 -19.48 -4.01 6.21
C GLU A 185 -18.68 -4.98 7.09
N ALA A 186 -18.18 -6.08 6.53
CA ALA A 186 -17.33 -7.02 7.26
C ALA A 186 -15.99 -6.39 7.67
N ALA A 187 -15.34 -5.69 6.74
CA ALA A 187 -14.07 -5.00 7.01
C ALA A 187 -14.24 -3.87 8.04
N LEU A 188 -15.32 -3.08 7.95
CA LEU A 188 -15.68 -2.06 8.97
C LEU A 188 -15.97 -2.70 10.33
N ALA A 189 -16.59 -3.89 10.35
CA ALA A 189 -16.80 -4.64 11.59
C ALA A 189 -15.50 -5.19 12.17
N ASN A 190 -14.46 -5.42 11.36
CA ASN A 190 -13.12 -5.77 11.82
C ASN A 190 -12.42 -4.54 12.41
N LEU A 191 -12.46 -3.41 11.72
CA LEU A 191 -11.92 -2.13 12.19
C LEU A 191 -12.50 -1.74 13.56
N ARG A 192 -13.82 -1.84 13.74
CA ARG A 192 -14.48 -1.57 15.04
C ARG A 192 -14.09 -2.54 16.17
N ARG A 193 -13.54 -3.71 15.83
CA ARG A 193 -13.07 -4.70 16.82
C ARG A 193 -11.64 -4.45 17.26
N GLU A 194 -10.89 -3.61 16.55
CA GLU A 194 -9.57 -3.17 16.99
C GLU A 194 -9.72 -2.50 18.36
N GLU A 195 -8.84 -2.88 19.31
CA GLU A 195 -9.06 -2.58 20.73
C GLU A 195 -8.97 -1.08 21.06
N GLU A 196 -8.28 -0.30 20.23
CA GLU A 196 -8.06 1.14 20.44
C GLU A 196 -8.18 1.91 19.12
N ALA A 197 -8.92 3.02 19.16
CA ALA A 197 -8.87 4.05 18.11
C ALA A 197 -7.43 4.57 17.95
N PRO A 198 -7.05 5.09 16.77
CA PRO A 198 -5.67 5.50 16.54
C PRO A 198 -5.28 6.61 17.51
N ALA A 199 -4.00 6.61 17.89
CA ALA A 199 -3.44 7.70 18.65
C ALA A 199 -3.34 8.94 17.74
N TRP A 200 -4.18 9.93 18.00
CA TRP A 200 -4.14 11.20 17.27
C TRP A 200 -2.94 12.03 17.71
N GLY A 201 -2.07 12.34 16.76
CA GLY A 201 -1.09 13.42 16.85
C GLY A 201 -1.74 14.76 16.53
N GLU A 202 -1.13 15.84 17.01
CA GLU A 202 -1.56 17.22 16.72
C GLU A 202 -0.44 17.99 16.05
N VAL A 203 -0.74 18.59 14.90
CA VAL A 203 0.14 19.51 14.17
C VAL A 203 -0.54 20.88 14.12
N SER A 204 0.13 21.91 14.65
CA SER A 204 -0.36 23.29 14.53
C SER A 204 0.26 23.96 13.31
N VAL A 205 -0.59 24.40 12.39
CA VAL A 205 -0.21 25.12 11.17
C VAL A 205 -0.50 26.59 11.37
N GLU A 206 0.53 27.43 11.33
CA GLU A 206 0.39 28.89 11.32
C GLU A 206 0.23 29.37 9.88
N LEU A 207 -0.92 29.97 9.58
CA LEU A 207 -1.21 30.55 8.27
C LEU A 207 -0.94 32.05 8.32
N SER A 208 -0.27 32.55 7.29
CA SER A 208 0.02 33.97 7.10
C SER A 208 -0.56 34.49 5.78
N ASP A 209 -0.81 35.79 5.71
CA ASP A 209 -1.18 36.46 4.46
C ASP A 209 0.04 36.68 3.55
N GLU A 210 -0.18 37.29 2.38
CA GLU A 210 0.87 37.59 1.40
C GLU A 210 1.98 38.51 1.93
N ASP A 211 1.69 39.31 2.97
CA ASP A 211 2.65 40.19 3.63
C ASP A 211 3.42 39.47 4.78
N GLY A 212 3.06 38.20 5.06
CA GLY A 212 3.66 37.36 6.10
C GLY A 212 3.08 37.59 7.50
N GLU A 213 1.99 38.34 7.62
CA GLU A 213 1.32 38.57 8.92
C GLU A 213 0.41 37.37 9.26
N PRO A 214 0.38 36.93 10.54
CA PRO A 214 -0.36 35.75 10.93
C PRO A 214 -1.88 35.98 10.83
N VAL A 215 -2.56 35.10 10.11
CA VAL A 215 -4.02 35.11 9.89
C VAL A 215 -4.72 34.17 10.86
N ALA A 216 -4.24 32.93 10.97
CA ALA A 216 -4.85 31.89 11.79
C ALA A 216 -3.84 30.83 12.23
N THR A 217 -4.19 30.07 13.26
CA THR A 217 -3.52 28.83 13.63
C THR A 217 -4.54 27.70 13.56
N ILE A 218 -4.33 26.74 12.66
CA ILE A 218 -5.20 25.57 12.49
C ILE A 218 -4.53 24.37 13.14
N THR A 219 -5.30 23.56 13.87
CA THR A 219 -4.82 22.28 14.40
C THR A 219 -5.27 21.17 13.45
N VAL A 220 -4.32 20.42 12.93
CA VAL A 220 -4.54 19.23 12.10
C VAL A 220 -4.22 18.01 12.95
N LEU A 221 -5.19 17.14 13.11
CA LEU A 221 -5.02 15.84 13.74
C LEU A 221 -4.45 14.85 12.74
N THR A 222 -3.52 14.02 13.17
CA THR A 222 -2.83 13.03 12.33
C THR A 222 -2.96 11.65 12.96
N ALA A 223 -3.30 10.63 12.19
CA ALA A 223 -3.36 9.25 12.68
C ALA A 223 -2.75 8.26 11.69
N GLU A 224 -2.01 7.29 12.24
CA GLU A 224 -1.51 6.11 11.53
C GLU A 224 -2.61 5.02 11.54
N ASN A 225 -3.64 5.18 10.69
CA ASN A 225 -4.59 4.15 10.20
C ASN A 225 -5.75 4.88 9.47
N ALA A 226 -5.56 5.17 8.19
CA ALA A 226 -6.50 5.97 7.39
C ALA A 226 -7.96 5.50 7.39
N PRO A 227 -8.27 4.19 7.37
CA PRO A 227 -9.64 3.67 7.48
C PRO A 227 -10.50 4.21 8.62
N TRP A 228 -9.91 4.71 9.71
CA TRP A 228 -10.68 5.35 10.79
C TRP A 228 -11.45 6.60 10.34
N ALA A 229 -11.07 7.21 9.20
CA ALA A 229 -11.86 8.27 8.56
C ALA A 229 -13.32 7.85 8.33
N LEU A 230 -13.58 6.56 8.04
CA LEU A 230 -14.93 6.03 7.79
C LEU A 230 -15.78 5.90 9.06
N LEU A 231 -15.16 5.98 10.23
CA LEU A 231 -15.82 5.85 11.54
C LEU A 231 -15.84 7.18 12.28
N LEU A 232 -15.53 8.31 11.64
CA LEU A 232 -15.43 9.63 12.25
C LEU A 232 -16.64 10.00 13.14
N ASP A 233 -17.87 9.72 12.69
CA ASP A 233 -19.09 9.96 13.49
C ASP A 233 -19.18 9.11 14.77
N GLU A 234 -18.50 7.94 14.79
CA GLU A 234 -18.50 7.02 15.94
C GLU A 234 -17.41 7.39 16.97
N ILE A 235 -16.22 7.78 16.49
CA ILE A 235 -15.08 8.14 17.34
C ILE A 235 -15.18 9.57 17.86
N GLU A 236 -15.65 10.51 17.05
CA GLU A 236 -15.79 11.93 17.40
C GLU A 236 -17.26 12.35 17.24
N PRO A 237 -18.17 11.98 18.15
CA PRO A 237 -19.59 12.35 18.03
C PRO A 237 -19.85 13.85 18.18
N GLU A 238 -18.85 14.63 18.59
CA GLU A 238 -18.90 16.09 18.75
C GLU A 238 -18.25 16.85 17.59
N LEU A 239 -17.98 16.20 16.44
CA LEU A 239 -17.44 16.87 15.25
C LEU A 239 -18.17 18.19 14.97
N ALA A 240 -17.38 19.20 14.57
CA ALA A 240 -17.87 20.54 14.35
C ALA A 240 -19.13 20.57 13.46
N GLU A 241 -20.08 21.45 13.79
CA GLU A 241 -21.37 21.62 13.07
C GLU A 241 -21.17 21.83 11.56
N HIS A 242 -20.02 22.36 11.15
CA HIS A 242 -19.69 22.67 9.77
C HIS A 242 -18.86 21.59 9.06
N GLY A 243 -18.68 20.44 9.71
CA GLY A 243 -17.95 19.30 9.17
C GLY A 243 -16.43 19.43 9.35
N VAL A 244 -15.73 18.61 8.59
CA VAL A 244 -14.31 18.33 8.77
C VAL A 244 -13.63 18.26 7.42
N VAL A 245 -12.44 18.84 7.31
CA VAL A 245 -11.57 18.62 6.17
C VAL A 245 -10.63 17.47 6.50
N LEU A 246 -10.47 16.54 5.57
CA LEU A 246 -9.55 15.43 5.68
C LEU A 246 -8.69 15.27 4.44
N ALA A 247 -7.54 14.64 4.61
CA ALA A 247 -6.70 14.14 3.53
C ALA A 247 -6.21 12.74 3.89
N VAL A 248 -6.01 11.91 2.87
CA VAL A 248 -5.43 10.57 3.01
C VAL A 248 -4.12 10.57 2.23
N PRO A 249 -3.05 11.19 2.79
CA PRO A 249 -1.80 11.29 2.06
C PRO A 249 -1.22 9.91 1.80
N ALA A 250 -1.29 8.97 2.73
CA ALA A 250 -0.80 7.61 2.53
C ALA A 250 -1.83 6.58 2.98
N GLN A 251 -1.61 5.35 2.55
CA GLN A 251 -2.42 4.17 2.87
C GLN A 251 -2.70 4.03 4.38
N ASP A 252 -1.70 4.37 5.18
CA ASP A 252 -1.69 4.28 6.63
C ASP A 252 -1.93 5.64 7.30
N ALA A 253 -2.04 6.75 6.58
CA ALA A 253 -2.10 8.08 7.18
C ALA A 253 -3.41 8.83 6.85
N VAL A 254 -4.06 9.36 7.88
CA VAL A 254 -5.17 10.31 7.72
C VAL A 254 -4.89 11.60 8.47
N LEU A 255 -5.21 12.71 7.82
CA LEU A 255 -5.17 14.06 8.35
C LEU A 255 -6.60 14.55 8.50
N VAL A 256 -6.91 15.21 9.61
CA VAL A 256 -8.27 15.63 9.95
C VAL A 256 -8.22 17.01 10.62
N ALA A 257 -9.02 17.96 10.15
CA ALA A 257 -9.16 19.27 10.79
C ALA A 257 -10.61 19.74 10.78
N GLU A 258 -11.09 20.14 11.95
CA GLU A 258 -12.45 20.67 12.10
C GLU A 258 -12.61 22.02 11.42
N VAL A 259 -13.82 22.28 10.91
CA VAL A 259 -14.22 23.58 10.38
C VAL A 259 -15.04 24.32 11.45
N PRO A 260 -14.45 25.26 12.20
CA PRO A 260 -15.15 25.90 13.32
C PRO A 260 -16.23 26.89 12.86
N GLU A 261 -16.03 27.54 11.71
CA GLU A 261 -16.96 28.48 11.09
C GLU A 261 -16.89 28.33 9.56
N PRO A 262 -17.98 28.54 8.80
CA PRO A 262 -18.00 28.30 7.35
C PRO A 262 -17.00 29.14 6.54
N ASP A 263 -16.64 30.33 7.01
CA ASP A 263 -15.68 31.23 6.38
C ASP A 263 -14.22 30.83 6.62
N MET A 264 -13.98 29.84 7.50
CA MET A 264 -12.66 29.27 7.75
C MET A 264 -12.32 28.09 6.84
N LEU A 265 -13.26 27.61 6.00
CA LEU A 265 -13.09 26.41 5.20
C LEU A 265 -11.81 26.44 4.34
N ASP A 266 -11.60 27.52 3.59
CA ASP A 266 -10.43 27.64 2.69
C ASP A 266 -9.10 27.64 3.47
N LEU A 267 -9.08 28.24 4.67
CA LEU A 267 -7.91 28.24 5.56
C LEU A 267 -7.64 26.83 6.10
N VAL A 268 -8.69 26.11 6.50
CA VAL A 268 -8.56 24.74 6.99
C VAL A 268 -8.07 23.81 5.87
N VAL A 269 -8.63 23.92 4.66
CA VAL A 269 -8.15 23.19 3.48
C VAL A 269 -6.67 23.50 3.23
N THR A 270 -6.28 24.77 3.21
CA THR A 270 -4.88 25.17 3.01
C THR A 270 -3.95 24.50 4.04
N ALA A 271 -4.35 24.49 5.31
CA ALA A 271 -3.58 23.87 6.37
C ALA A 271 -3.47 22.35 6.21
N VAL A 272 -4.58 21.65 5.94
CA VAL A 272 -4.57 20.19 5.74
C VAL A 272 -3.75 19.82 4.52
N SER A 273 -3.91 20.51 3.38
CA SER A 273 -3.13 20.30 2.17
C SER A 273 -1.63 20.55 2.40
N ALA A 274 -1.26 21.55 3.21
CA ALA A 274 0.14 21.78 3.55
C ALA A 274 0.75 20.61 4.33
N VAL A 275 0.03 20.10 5.35
CA VAL A 275 0.48 18.93 6.13
C VAL A 275 0.50 17.66 5.28
N ALA A 276 -0.45 17.50 4.36
CA ALA A 276 -0.48 16.39 3.41
C ALA A 276 0.76 16.40 2.51
N ARG A 277 1.08 17.56 1.91
CA ARG A 277 2.29 17.73 1.08
C ARG A 277 3.58 17.49 1.87
N ASP A 278 3.66 17.93 3.11
CA ASP A 278 4.82 17.63 3.97
C ASP A 278 4.97 16.12 4.22
N HIS A 279 3.86 15.37 4.34
CA HIS A 279 3.90 13.90 4.40
C HIS A 279 4.36 13.29 3.07
N VAL A 280 3.84 13.80 1.95
CA VAL A 280 4.24 13.38 0.59
C VAL A 280 5.74 13.55 0.38
N ASP A 281 6.27 14.72 0.71
CA ASP A 281 7.67 15.09 0.53
C ASP A 281 8.61 14.32 1.46
N ALA A 282 8.10 13.88 2.61
CA ALA A 282 8.86 13.10 3.60
C ALA A 282 8.89 11.59 3.29
N ALA A 283 7.93 11.10 2.49
CA ALA A 283 7.84 9.68 2.16
C ALA A 283 9.00 9.21 1.27
N GLU A 284 9.39 7.96 1.45
CA GLU A 284 10.38 7.33 0.56
C GLU A 284 9.78 7.10 -0.84
N ILE A 285 10.62 6.98 -1.86
CA ILE A 285 10.17 6.74 -3.23
C ILE A 285 9.42 5.40 -3.29
N GLY A 286 8.15 5.40 -3.74
CA GLY A 286 7.37 4.18 -3.98
C GLY A 286 6.02 4.09 -3.25
N TYR A 287 5.65 5.08 -2.44
CA TYR A 287 4.29 5.17 -1.90
C TYR A 287 3.36 5.84 -2.92
N ASP A 288 2.14 5.30 -3.09
CA ASP A 288 1.05 6.01 -3.75
C ASP A 288 0.50 7.04 -2.78
N ILE A 289 0.80 8.31 -3.04
CA ILE A 289 0.50 9.40 -2.12
C ILE A 289 -0.48 10.37 -2.76
N GLY A 290 -1.59 10.60 -2.05
CA GLY A 290 -2.60 11.57 -2.43
C GLY A 290 -2.33 12.97 -1.88
N ASP A 291 -2.63 14.00 -2.66
CA ASP A 291 -2.63 15.39 -2.19
C ASP A 291 -4.02 16.02 -2.19
N SER A 292 -5.06 15.22 -2.45
CA SER A 292 -6.44 15.72 -2.45
C SER A 292 -6.94 15.94 -1.03
N THR A 293 -7.78 16.95 -0.89
CA THR A 293 -8.55 17.17 0.34
C THR A 293 -10.02 16.87 0.10
N TYR A 294 -10.66 16.39 1.16
CA TYR A 294 -12.05 15.98 1.17
C TYR A 294 -12.77 16.67 2.31
N TRP A 295 -14.00 17.09 2.06
CA TRP A 295 -14.91 17.57 3.07
C TRP A 295 -15.86 16.46 3.49
N TYR A 296 -15.87 16.19 4.79
CA TYR A 296 -16.75 15.23 5.44
C TYR A 296 -17.82 15.95 6.25
N GLN A 297 -19.09 15.63 5.96
CA GLN A 297 -20.22 16.17 6.70
C GLN A 297 -21.39 15.16 6.73
N ASN A 298 -21.89 14.86 7.94
CA ASN A 298 -23.04 13.97 8.15
C ASN A 298 -22.91 12.58 7.49
N GLY A 299 -21.72 11.97 7.57
CA GLY A 299 -21.45 10.66 6.96
C GLY A 299 -21.18 10.68 5.46
N GLU A 300 -21.12 11.84 4.81
CA GLU A 300 -20.85 11.98 3.39
C GLU A 300 -19.47 12.61 3.14
N PHE A 301 -18.73 12.05 2.18
CA PHE A 301 -17.45 12.57 1.70
C PHE A 301 -17.67 13.30 0.38
N SER A 302 -17.01 14.45 0.21
CA SER A 302 -16.99 15.19 -1.04
C SER A 302 -15.58 15.72 -1.30
N ARG A 303 -15.09 15.63 -2.53
CA ARG A 303 -13.79 16.20 -2.88
C ARG A 303 -13.87 17.72 -2.80
N PHE A 304 -12.88 18.34 -2.17
CA PHE A 304 -12.74 19.79 -2.24
C PHE A 304 -12.03 20.15 -3.54
N GLU A 305 -12.76 20.81 -4.44
CA GLU A 305 -12.15 21.45 -5.62
C GLU A 305 -11.76 22.86 -5.20
N GLU A 306 -10.45 23.16 -5.18
CA GLU A 306 -10.02 24.55 -5.17
C GLU A 306 -10.69 25.20 -6.38
N SER A 307 -11.56 26.18 -6.14
CA SER A 307 -12.04 27.00 -7.24
C SER A 307 -10.81 27.57 -7.89
N GLU A 308 -10.52 27.20 -9.14
CA GLU A 308 -9.49 27.84 -9.95
C GLU A 308 -9.81 29.34 -10.02
N SER A 309 -9.37 30.09 -9.01
CA SER A 309 -9.30 31.52 -9.06
C SER A 309 -8.20 31.79 -10.07
N ASP A 310 -8.65 32.29 -11.21
CA ASP A 310 -7.98 32.73 -12.43
C ASP A 310 -6.83 33.75 -12.17
N ASP A 311 -5.89 33.43 -11.28
CA ASP A 311 -4.73 34.27 -10.96
C ASP A 311 -3.45 33.43 -11.13
N GLU A 312 -2.88 33.56 -12.33
CA GLU A 312 -1.47 33.33 -12.65
C GLU A 312 -0.57 34.13 -11.68
N ALA A 313 -0.36 33.62 -10.46
CA ALA A 313 0.71 34.09 -9.59
C ALA A 313 1.95 33.24 -9.85
N GLU A 314 2.79 33.69 -10.78
CA GLU A 314 4.12 33.10 -10.99
C GLU A 314 4.94 33.17 -9.68
N PRO A 315 5.64 32.09 -9.29
CA PRO A 315 6.54 32.13 -8.15
C PRO A 315 7.75 33.03 -8.47
N VAL A 316 7.89 34.12 -7.73
CA VAL A 316 9.11 34.93 -7.72
C VAL A 316 10.15 34.19 -6.86
N GLY A 317 11.22 33.72 -7.50
CA GLY A 317 12.33 32.99 -6.86
C GLY A 317 13.36 33.84 -6.13
#